data_AF-A0A947RW77-F1
#
_entry.id   AF-A0A947RW77-F1
#
_cell.length_a   1.000
_cell.length_b   1.000
_cell.length_c   1.000
_cell.angle_alpha   90.00
_cell.angle_beta   90.00
_cell.angle_gamma   90.00
#
_symmetry.space_group_name_H-M   'P 1'
#
loop_
_entity.id
_entity.type
_entity.pdbx_description
1 polymer ?
#
loop_
_entity_poly.entity_id
_entity_poly.type
_entity_poly.pdbx_seq_one_letter_code
_entity_poly.pdbx_strand_id
1 'polypeptide(L)'
;MMEKDGEQEGLYILMMSIHGLVRARDIELGRDADTGGQITYVIEMAKALAVDPRVARVDLLTRRIEGPGIDTNYADLVETITDKA
;
A
#
# COMPACT_ATOMS: atom_id res chain seq x y z
N MET A 1 24.81 -5.90 -35.05
CA MET A 1 23.67 -6.48 -34.33
C MET A 1 23.52 -5.63 -33.07
N MET A 2 22.55 -4.71 -33.06
CA MET A 2 22.34 -3.85 -31.90
C MET A 2 21.80 -4.72 -30.77
N GLU A 3 22.56 -4.82 -29.68
CA GLU A 3 22.05 -5.32 -28.41
C GLU A 3 20.89 -4.39 -28.03
N LYS A 4 19.69 -4.95 -27.85
CA LYS A 4 18.60 -4.22 -27.22
C LYS A 4 19.06 -3.99 -25.78
N ASP A 5 19.30 -2.73 -25.42
CA ASP A 5 19.36 -2.32 -24.01
C ASP A 5 18.19 -3.00 -23.29
N GLY A 6 18.49 -3.83 -22.29
CA GLY A 6 17.49 -4.60 -21.57
C GLY A 6 16.39 -3.66 -21.10
N GLU A 7 15.12 -4.06 -21.27
CA GLU A 7 14.00 -3.41 -20.62
C GLU A 7 14.39 -3.22 -19.15
N GLN A 8 14.67 -1.98 -18.72
CA GLN A 8 14.85 -1.71 -17.31
C GLN A 8 13.51 -1.99 -16.66
N GLU A 9 13.36 -3.17 -16.06
CA GLU A 9 12.24 -3.47 -15.17
C GLU A 9 12.17 -2.32 -14.16
N GLY A 10 11.04 -1.60 -14.17
CA GLY A 10 10.87 -0.42 -13.30
C GLY A 10 11.09 -0.78 -11.83
N LEU A 11 11.27 0.24 -10.99
CA LEU A 11 11.54 0.08 -9.57
C LEU A 11 10.40 -0.69 -8.88
N TYR A 12 10.78 -1.68 -8.07
CA TYR A 12 9.88 -2.26 -7.09
C TYR A 12 10.09 -1.60 -5.74
N ILE A 13 9.03 -1.01 -5.18
CA ILE A 13 9.06 -0.33 -3.90
C ILE A 13 8.24 -1.12 -2.88
N LEU A 14 8.88 -1.54 -1.80
CA LEU A 14 8.22 -2.10 -0.63
C LEU A 14 8.14 -1.04 0.48
N MET A 15 6.93 -0.61 0.80
CA MET A 15 6.63 0.25 1.94
C MET A 15 6.18 -0.61 3.12
N MET A 16 6.55 -0.23 4.34
CA MET A 16 6.14 -0.94 5.55
C MET A 16 5.46 0.02 6.54
N SER A 17 4.24 -0.30 6.96
CA SER A 17 3.51 0.41 8.02
C SER A 17 2.82 -0.60 8.93
N ILE A 18 3.45 -0.94 10.05
CA ILE A 18 3.05 -2.03 10.95
C ILE A 18 2.11 -1.60 12.09
N HIS A 19 1.93 -0.29 12.29
CA HIS A 19 1.08 0.30 13.32
C HIS A 19 -0.28 0.71 12.74
N GLY A 20 -1.27 0.85 13.62
CA GLY A 20 -2.62 1.26 13.27
C GLY A 20 -3.38 0.22 12.45
N LEU A 21 -4.54 0.65 11.95
CA LEU A 21 -5.43 -0.12 11.11
C LEU A 21 -5.33 0.37 9.66
N VAL A 22 -4.42 -0.22 8.88
CA VAL A 22 -4.21 0.10 7.47
C VAL A 22 -5.18 -0.70 6.59
N ARG A 23 -5.95 0.00 5.76
CA ARG A 23 -6.76 -0.54 4.64
C ARG A 23 -6.86 0.50 3.53
N ALA A 24 -7.07 0.10 2.28
CA ALA A 24 -7.06 1.04 1.16
C ALA A 24 -8.37 1.82 1.02
N ARG A 25 -9.49 1.24 1.44
CA ARG A 25 -10.83 1.82 1.37
C ARG A 25 -11.45 1.98 2.74
N ASP A 26 -12.37 2.95 2.86
CA ASP A 26 -13.15 3.19 4.07
C ASP A 26 -12.32 3.35 5.35
N ILE A 27 -11.14 3.99 5.29
CA ILE A 27 -10.22 4.12 6.44
C ILE A 27 -10.97 4.58 7.70
N GLU A 28 -10.85 3.84 8.79
CA GLU A 28 -11.51 4.13 10.09
C GLU A 28 -10.80 5.26 10.86
N LEU A 29 -10.73 6.43 10.24
CA LEU A 29 -10.04 7.60 10.80
C LEU A 29 -10.58 7.96 12.18
N GLY A 30 -9.68 8.12 13.14
CA GLY A 30 -10.00 8.48 14.52
C GLY A 30 -10.47 7.32 15.39
N ARG A 31 -10.42 6.08 14.91
CA ARG A 31 -10.77 4.89 15.69
C ARG A 31 -9.89 4.72 16.93
N ASP A 32 -8.59 4.93 16.78
CA ASP A 32 -7.61 4.88 17.85
C ASP A 32 -6.48 5.90 17.59
N ALA A 33 -5.52 5.96 18.51
CA ALA A 33 -4.39 6.89 18.42
C ALA A 33 -3.49 6.65 17.20
N ASP A 34 -3.49 5.43 16.64
CA ASP A 34 -2.61 5.02 15.54
C ASP A 34 -3.31 5.10 14.18
N THR A 35 -4.63 5.29 14.14
CA THR A 35 -5.44 5.30 12.92
C THR A 35 -5.89 6.72 12.56
N GLY A 36 -4.92 7.54 12.14
CA GLY A 36 -5.12 8.95 11.81
C GLY A 36 -4.46 9.38 10.50
N GLY A 37 -3.94 10.61 10.48
CA GLY A 37 -3.31 11.19 9.28
C GLY A 37 -2.12 10.38 8.74
N GLN A 38 -1.42 9.62 9.58
CA GLN A 38 -0.30 8.77 9.16
C GLN A 38 -0.75 7.63 8.23
N ILE A 39 -1.90 7.01 8.50
CA ILE A 39 -2.45 5.96 7.64
C ILE A 39 -2.85 6.54 6.28
N THR A 40 -3.52 7.70 6.29
CA THR A 40 -3.89 8.40 5.05
C THR A 40 -2.65 8.74 4.23
N TYR A 41 -1.62 9.31 4.87
CA TYR A 41 -0.38 9.69 4.21
C TYR A 41 0.29 8.49 3.51
N VAL A 42 0.40 7.35 4.20
CA VAL A 42 1.04 6.15 3.64
C VAL A 42 0.27 5.61 2.44
N ILE A 43 -1.07 5.58 2.50
CA ILE A 43 -1.90 5.13 1.38
C ILE A 43 -1.77 6.07 0.17
N GLU A 44 -1.86 7.38 0.38
CA GLU A 44 -1.71 8.36 -0.69
C GLU A 44 -0.29 8.39 -1.28
N MET A 45 0.73 8.15 -0.45
CA MET A 45 2.11 8.00 -0.93
C MET A 45 2.25 6.77 -1.84
N ALA A 46 1.66 5.63 -1.48
CA ALA A 46 1.68 4.44 -2.32
C ALA A 46 1.01 4.68 -3.68
N LYS A 47 -0.13 5.37 -3.70
CA LYS A 47 -0.82 5.76 -4.94
C LYS A 47 0.02 6.70 -5.80
N ALA A 48 0.64 7.72 -5.19
CA ALA A 48 1.49 8.66 -5.89
C ALA A 48 2.74 8.00 -6.49
N LEU A 49 3.31 7.00 -5.82
CA LEU A 49 4.43 6.22 -6.36
C LEU A 49 3.99 5.28 -7.49
N ALA A 50 2.78 4.73 -7.43
CA ALA A 50 2.26 3.81 -8.45
C ALA A 50 2.06 4.48 -9.82
N VAL A 51 1.91 5.81 -9.87
CA VAL A 51 1.77 6.56 -11.13
C VAL A 51 3.11 7.04 -11.72
N ASP A 52 4.24 6.85 -11.02
CA ASP A 52 5.55 7.21 -11.56
C ASP A 52 5.95 6.19 -12.64
N PRO A 53 6.26 6.62 -13.88
CA PRO A 53 6.57 5.71 -14.99
C PRO A 53 7.84 4.87 -14.75
N ARG A 54 8.70 5.28 -13.81
CA ARG A 54 9.91 4.53 -13.42
C ARG A 54 9.59 3.41 -12.42
N VAL A 55 8.42 3.40 -11.80
CA VAL A 55 8.03 2.43 -10.79
C VAL A 55 7.27 1.29 -11.47
N ALA A 56 7.76 0.07 -11.33
CA ALA A 56 7.06 -1.13 -11.80
C ALA A 56 5.90 -1.48 -10.88
N ARG A 57 6.13 -1.44 -9.56
CA ARG A 57 5.21 -1.95 -8.53
C ARG A 57 5.47 -1.27 -7.17
N VAL A 58 4.39 -1.08 -6.43
CA VAL A 58 4.43 -0.63 -5.02
C VAL A 58 3.62 -1.60 -4.18
N ASP A 59 4.24 -2.18 -3.16
CA ASP A 59 3.56 -2.98 -2.14
C ASP A 59 3.62 -2.23 -0.80
N LEU A 60 2.47 -2.11 -0.13
CA LEU A 60 2.40 -1.63 1.26
C LEU A 60 2.17 -2.82 2.18
N LEU A 61 3.20 -3.20 2.91
CA LEU A 61 3.13 -4.23 3.92
C LEU A 61 2.61 -3.66 5.24
N THR A 62 1.59 -4.28 5.80
CA THR A 62 1.05 -3.97 7.12
C THR A 62 0.81 -5.23 7.94
N ARG A 63 0.42 -5.05 9.21
CA ARG A 63 0.05 -6.15 10.09
C ARG A 63 -1.33 -6.68 9.68
N ARG A 64 -1.43 -7.98 9.50
CA ARG A 64 -2.72 -8.69 9.43
C ARG A 64 -3.36 -8.75 10.81
N ILE A 65 -4.61 -8.32 10.93
CA ILE A 65 -5.30 -8.21 12.23
C ILE A 65 -6.59 -8.99 12.18
N GLU A 66 -6.76 -9.88 13.16
CA GLU A 66 -7.98 -10.65 13.39
C GLU A 66 -8.46 -10.41 14.81
N GLY A 67 -9.77 -10.31 15.01
CA GLY A 67 -10.34 -10.23 16.35
C GLY A 67 -11.81 -9.83 16.38
N PRO A 68 -12.48 -10.04 17.52
CA PRO A 68 -13.85 -9.58 17.71
C PRO A 68 -13.92 -8.05 17.61
N GLY A 69 -14.91 -7.54 16.87
CA GLY A 69 -15.12 -6.09 16.70
C GLY A 69 -14.12 -5.40 15.76
N ILE A 70 -13.31 -6.16 15.02
CA ILE A 70 -12.47 -5.71 13.91
C ILE A 70 -13.15 -6.14 12.61
N ASP A 71 -13.18 -5.24 11.63
CA ASP A 71 -13.65 -5.56 10.28
C ASP A 71 -12.83 -6.71 9.68
N THR A 72 -13.50 -7.69 9.07
CA THR A 72 -12.83 -8.87 8.51
C THR A 72 -11.86 -8.53 7.39
N ASN A 73 -12.01 -7.38 6.73
CA ASN A 73 -11.13 -6.94 5.65
C ASN A 73 -9.69 -6.67 6.14
N TYR A 74 -9.48 -6.42 7.44
CA TYR A 74 -8.13 -6.32 8.01
C TYR A 74 -7.38 -7.68 8.08
N ALA A 75 -8.10 -8.78 7.85
CA ALA A 75 -7.54 -10.11 7.78
C ALA A 75 -7.20 -10.55 6.34
N ASP A 76 -7.53 -9.74 5.34
CA ASP A 76 -7.21 -10.01 3.94
C ASP A 76 -5.68 -10.00 3.75
N LEU A 77 -5.16 -11.02 3.06
CA LEU A 77 -3.72 -11.15 2.83
C LEU A 77 -3.20 -10.13 1.81
N VAL A 78 -4.06 -9.71 0.88
CA VAL A 78 -3.73 -8.78 -0.19
C VAL A 78 -4.96 -7.94 -0.50
N GLU A 79 -4.79 -6.62 -0.52
CA GLU A 79 -5.78 -5.65 -0.98
C GLU A 79 -5.14 -4.79 -2.09
N THR A 80 -5.88 -4.49 -3.16
CA THR A 80 -5.42 -3.57 -4.20
C THR A 80 -5.69 -2.13 -3.79
N ILE A 81 -4.63 -1.32 -3.64
CA ILE A 81 -4.74 0.10 -3.28
C ILE A 81 -5.21 0.94 -4.48
N THR A 82 -4.57 0.74 -5.63
CA THR A 82 -4.89 1.41 -6.90
C THR A 82 -4.37 0.54 -8.05
N ASP A 83 -5.00 0.67 -9.21
CA ASP A 83 -4.40 0.20 -10.45
C ASP A 83 -3.17 1.06 -10.79
N LYS A 84 -2.21 0.46 -11.48
CA LYS A 84 -1.12 1.21 -12.10
C LYS A 84 -1.69 2.06 -13.24
N ALA A 85 -1.34 3.34 -13.27
CA ALA A 85 -1.71 4.28 -14.32
C ALA A 85 -0.78 4.19 -15.54
#